data_AF-E1R824-F1
#
_entry.id   AF-E1R824-F1
#
_cell.length_a   1.000
_cell.length_b   1.000
_cell.length_c   1.000
_cell.angle_alpha   90.00
_cell.angle_beta   90.00
_cell.angle_gamma   90.00
#
_symmetry.space_group_name_H-M   'P 1'
#
loop_
_entity.id
_entity.type
_entity.pdbx_description
1 polymer ?
#
loop_
_entity_poly.entity_id
_entity_poly.type
_entity_poly.pdbx_seq_one_letter_code
_entity_poly.pdbx_strand_id
1 'polypeptide(L)'
;MMKINTYLIPLLAPLLILIFGGCYSETVTSDNVVSLTISSKGDLGDSGDGYYLVAKFYDADVMDDLLAGDEPTIRYVATTAEFYYYYTISLPDPDMLWVDYIDTLTGSGIMTISSIPPMRYRLLLEAHNVSDDYNGFAAYAGVSDAFTVNPGETSTIAVELINHAEG
;
A
#
# COMPACT_ATOMS: atom_id res chain seq x y z
N MET A 1 -47.80 44.97 -9.48
CA MET A 1 -46.35 44.70 -9.50
C MET A 1 -46.09 43.43 -8.70
N MET A 2 -45.69 42.38 -9.40
CA MET A 2 -45.59 41.00 -8.89
C MET A 2 -44.28 40.85 -8.10
N LYS A 3 -44.37 40.51 -6.80
CA LYS A 3 -43.23 40.27 -5.92
C LYS A 3 -42.65 38.88 -6.21
N ILE A 4 -41.82 38.79 -7.23
CA ILE A 4 -40.98 37.62 -7.50
C ILE A 4 -39.62 37.91 -6.85
N ASN A 5 -39.06 36.92 -6.13
CA ASN A 5 -37.68 36.87 -5.60
C ASN A 5 -37.43 37.26 -4.12
N THR A 6 -38.16 36.67 -3.17
CA THR A 6 -37.72 36.68 -1.75
C THR A 6 -37.30 35.30 -1.23
N TYR A 7 -37.49 34.23 -2.02
CA TYR A 7 -37.23 32.86 -1.57
C TYR A 7 -36.06 32.15 -2.28
N LEU A 8 -35.40 32.80 -3.25
CA LEU A 8 -34.27 32.21 -3.99
C LEU A 8 -32.90 32.43 -3.32
N ILE A 9 -32.79 33.43 -2.43
CA ILE A 9 -31.53 33.82 -1.80
C ILE A 9 -31.08 32.85 -0.66
N PRO A 10 -31.96 32.31 0.21
CA PRO A 10 -31.49 31.44 1.29
C PRO A 10 -31.11 30.02 0.83
N LEU A 11 -31.43 29.64 -0.41
CA LEU A 11 -31.10 28.31 -0.95
C LEU A 11 -29.72 28.26 -1.64
N LEU A 12 -29.20 29.40 -2.09
CA LEU A 12 -27.91 29.50 -2.80
C LEU A 12 -26.71 29.61 -1.87
N ALA A 13 -26.90 30.08 -0.63
CA ALA A 13 -25.83 30.22 0.36
C ALA A 13 -25.23 28.88 0.86
N PRO A 14 -26.01 27.84 1.19
CA PRO A 14 -25.42 26.56 1.63
C PRO A 14 -24.78 25.77 0.47
N LEU A 15 -25.22 25.99 -0.77
CA LEU A 15 -24.63 25.32 -1.95
C LEU A 15 -23.23 25.85 -2.27
N LEU A 16 -22.93 27.12 -1.97
CA LEU A 16 -21.61 27.73 -2.17
C LEU A 16 -20.58 27.27 -1.14
N ILE A 17 -21.00 26.94 0.09
CA ILE A 17 -20.10 26.43 1.15
C ILE A 17 -19.59 25.02 0.84
N LEU A 18 -20.40 24.19 0.16
CA LEU A 18 -20.00 22.85 -0.26
C LEU A 18 -18.92 22.82 -1.36
N ILE A 19 -18.74 23.90 -2.11
CA ILE A 19 -17.74 23.98 -3.20
C ILE A 19 -16.37 24.46 -2.67
N PHE A 20 -16.34 25.14 -1.53
CA PHE A 20 -15.09 25.65 -0.92
C PHE A 20 -14.60 24.86 0.31
N GLY A 21 -15.33 23.83 0.75
CA GLY A 21 -14.93 22.94 1.86
C GLY A 21 -14.04 21.77 1.45
N GLY A 22 -13.83 21.53 0.16
CA GLY A 22 -12.97 20.46 -0.36
C GLY A 22 -11.50 20.85 -0.40
N CYS A 23 -10.92 21.25 0.74
CA CYS A 23 -9.47 21.37 0.89
C CYS A 23 -8.96 20.09 1.55
N TYR A 24 -8.87 19.01 0.78
CA TYR A 24 -8.09 17.85 1.19
C TYR A 24 -6.71 17.94 0.54
N SER A 25 -5.80 18.41 1.39
CA SER A 25 -4.35 18.31 1.39
C SER A 25 -3.69 17.79 0.11
N GLU A 26 -2.96 18.67 -0.57
CA GLU A 26 -1.80 18.27 -1.37
C GLU A 26 -0.87 17.47 -0.45
N THR A 27 -0.67 16.19 -0.76
CA THR A 27 0.37 15.39 -0.12
C THR A 27 1.69 15.90 -0.64
N VAL A 28 2.51 16.43 0.26
CA VAL A 28 3.91 16.75 0.02
C VAL A 28 4.56 15.46 -0.46
N THR A 29 4.88 15.35 -1.75
CA THR A 29 5.69 14.27 -2.30
C THR A 29 7.10 14.45 -1.78
N SER A 30 7.38 13.81 -0.64
CA SER A 30 8.75 13.43 -0.29
C SER A 30 9.18 12.35 -1.27
N ASP A 31 10.36 12.54 -1.86
CA ASP A 31 11.00 11.55 -2.71
C ASP A 31 11.07 10.21 -1.94
N ASN A 32 10.45 9.14 -2.48
CA ASN A 32 10.35 7.74 -1.98
C ASN A 32 8.99 7.25 -1.46
N VAL A 33 7.88 7.99 -1.63
CA VAL A 33 6.55 7.51 -1.25
C VAL A 33 5.88 6.71 -2.38
N VAL A 34 5.72 5.40 -2.21
CA VAL A 34 4.89 4.56 -3.09
C VAL A 34 3.44 4.65 -2.63
N SER A 35 2.55 5.23 -3.44
CA SER A 35 1.10 5.24 -3.20
C SER A 35 0.44 4.04 -3.91
N LEU A 36 -0.06 3.08 -3.14
CA LEU A 36 -0.73 1.88 -3.65
C LEU A 36 -2.24 2.14 -3.74
N THR A 37 -2.81 1.95 -4.94
CA THR A 37 -4.25 2.08 -5.21
C THR A 37 -4.79 0.75 -5.67
N ILE A 38 -5.53 0.06 -4.80
CA ILE A 38 -5.91 -1.36 -4.86
C ILE A 38 -7.11 -1.63 -5.86
N SER A 39 -6.91 -2.10 -7.13
CA SER A 39 -7.74 -3.00 -8.06
C SER A 39 -7.03 -4.08 -9.03
N SER A 40 -7.46 -5.37 -9.12
CA SER A 40 -6.74 -6.66 -9.42
C SER A 40 -6.06 -6.97 -10.77
N LYS A 41 -4.84 -7.53 -10.68
CA LYS A 41 -4.21 -8.66 -11.43
C LYS A 41 -3.00 -9.13 -10.59
N GLY A 42 -2.44 -10.33 -10.60
CA GLY A 42 -2.72 -11.72 -10.99
C GLY A 42 -1.69 -12.59 -10.22
N ASP A 43 -1.72 -13.92 -10.33
CA ASP A 43 -0.61 -14.76 -9.83
C ASP A 43 0.72 -14.37 -10.53
N LEU A 44 1.87 -14.87 -10.05
CA LEU A 44 3.17 -14.86 -10.76
C LEU A 44 3.04 -15.61 -12.10
N GLY A 45 2.33 -15.01 -13.05
CA GLY A 45 2.25 -15.42 -14.44
C GLY A 45 3.51 -14.89 -15.11
N ASP A 46 4.48 -15.79 -15.23
CA ASP A 46 5.71 -15.71 -16.02
C ASP A 46 5.72 -14.55 -17.04
N SER A 47 6.28 -13.41 -16.63
CA SER A 47 6.44 -12.22 -17.49
C SER A 47 7.90 -12.08 -17.97
N GLY A 48 8.77 -13.06 -17.66
CA GLY A 48 10.21 -13.04 -17.92
C GLY A 48 11.01 -12.26 -16.87
N ASP A 49 12.27 -11.99 -17.21
CA ASP A 49 13.20 -11.19 -16.38
C ASP A 49 12.65 -9.80 -16.07
N GLY A 50 12.75 -9.38 -14.82
CA GLY A 50 12.45 -8.02 -14.40
C GLY A 50 12.08 -7.89 -12.93
N TYR A 51 11.46 -6.78 -12.58
CA TYR A 51 11.08 -6.48 -11.21
C TYR A 51 9.61 -6.82 -10.97
N TYR A 52 9.31 -7.39 -9.82
CA TYR A 52 7.96 -7.77 -9.43
C TYR A 52 7.66 -7.20 -8.05
N LEU A 53 6.52 -6.52 -7.90
CA LEU A 53 5.98 -6.14 -6.61
C LEU A 53 5.06 -7.26 -6.12
N VAL A 54 5.30 -7.73 -4.90
CA VAL A 54 4.50 -8.75 -4.23
C VAL A 54 3.87 -8.11 -3.00
N ALA A 55 2.55 -7.96 -3.01
CA ALA A 55 1.78 -7.39 -1.91
C ALA A 55 1.10 -8.51 -1.11
N LYS A 56 1.47 -8.62 0.16
CA LYS A 56 0.96 -9.63 1.10
C LYS A 56 0.16 -8.94 2.19
N PHE A 57 -1.12 -9.28 2.29
CA PHE A 57 -2.04 -8.68 3.24
C PHE A 57 -2.23 -9.63 4.41
N TYR A 58 -2.09 -9.09 5.61
CA TYR A 58 -2.27 -9.81 6.86
C TYR A 58 -3.25 -9.05 7.73
N ASP A 59 -4.03 -9.78 8.53
CA ASP A 59 -4.67 -9.25 9.72
C ASP A 59 -3.67 -8.33 10.46
N ALA A 60 -4.13 -7.11 10.77
CA ALA A 60 -3.28 -6.11 11.39
C ALA A 60 -2.69 -6.59 12.73
N ASP A 61 -3.45 -7.36 13.51
CA ASP A 61 -3.01 -7.87 14.80
C ASP A 61 -1.95 -8.97 14.62
N VAL A 62 -2.09 -9.82 13.59
CA VAL A 62 -1.06 -10.82 13.25
C VAL A 62 0.25 -10.16 12.83
N MET A 63 0.18 -9.14 11.98
CA MET A 63 1.38 -8.41 11.56
C MET A 63 1.97 -7.58 12.70
N ASP A 64 1.14 -6.98 13.56
CA ASP A 64 1.58 -6.30 14.77
C ASP A 64 2.37 -7.24 15.67
N ASP A 65 1.92 -8.49 15.86
CA ASP A 65 2.63 -9.51 16.63
C ASP A 65 3.96 -9.95 15.97
N LEU A 66 4.06 -9.97 14.65
CA LEU A 66 5.32 -10.30 13.93
C LEU A 66 6.37 -9.18 14.04
N LEU A 67 5.91 -7.93 14.15
CA LEU A 67 6.74 -6.73 14.30
C LEU A 67 7.10 -6.46 15.77
N ALA A 68 6.25 -6.88 16.70
CA ALA A 68 6.41 -6.65 18.12
C ALA A 68 7.15 -7.81 18.82
N GLY A 69 7.84 -7.49 19.92
CA GLY A 69 8.53 -8.46 20.76
C GLY A 69 10.02 -8.20 20.92
N ASP A 70 10.65 -8.94 21.84
CA ASP A 70 12.09 -8.85 22.09
C ASP A 70 12.91 -9.47 20.95
N GLU A 71 12.35 -10.46 20.27
CA GLU A 71 12.93 -11.12 19.10
C GLU A 71 11.88 -11.16 17.96
N PRO A 72 11.60 -10.04 17.29
CA PRO A 72 10.55 -9.98 16.28
C PRO A 72 10.91 -10.84 15.06
N THR A 73 9.89 -11.40 14.41
CA THR A 73 10.04 -12.20 13.19
C THR A 73 10.42 -11.30 12.01
N ILE A 74 9.82 -10.10 11.94
CA ILE A 74 10.19 -9.05 10.99
C ILE A 74 10.90 -7.93 11.74
N ARG A 75 12.19 -7.72 11.45
CA ARG A 75 13.01 -6.72 12.13
C ARG A 75 13.35 -5.56 11.21
N TYR A 76 13.03 -4.34 11.63
CA TYR A 76 13.61 -3.15 11.01
C TYR A 76 14.95 -2.82 11.67
N VAL A 77 15.99 -2.67 10.87
CA VAL A 77 17.37 -2.42 11.32
C VAL A 77 17.84 -1.06 10.81
N ALA A 78 17.73 -0.04 11.66
CA ALA A 78 18.17 1.33 11.40
C ALA A 78 19.69 1.51 11.60
N THR A 79 20.49 0.83 10.79
CA THR A 79 21.96 1.04 10.75
C THR A 79 22.33 1.94 9.56
N THR A 80 23.55 1.85 9.03
CA THR A 80 24.00 2.67 7.89
C THR A 80 23.31 2.34 6.57
N ALA A 81 22.67 1.18 6.45
CA ALA A 81 22.12 0.69 5.19
C ALA A 81 20.63 0.33 5.26
N GLU A 82 19.92 0.77 6.31
CA GLU A 82 18.49 0.54 6.65
C GLU A 82 17.83 -0.64 5.93
N PHE A 83 17.40 -1.67 6.69
CA PHE A 83 16.79 -2.83 6.06
C PHE A 83 15.75 -3.53 6.93
N TYR A 84 14.89 -4.29 6.27
CA TYR A 84 14.08 -5.33 6.92
C TYR A 84 14.81 -6.68 6.88
N TYR A 85 14.72 -7.43 7.98
CA TYR A 85 15.29 -8.78 8.12
C TYR A 85 14.19 -9.76 8.55
N TYR A 86 13.96 -10.79 7.74
CA TYR A 86 13.06 -11.91 8.04
C TYR A 86 13.32 -13.07 7.06
N TYR A 87 12.84 -14.26 7.41
CA TYR A 87 12.77 -15.38 6.46
C TYR A 87 11.34 -15.56 5.98
N THR A 88 11.11 -15.63 4.67
CA THR A 88 9.75 -15.84 4.12
C THR A 88 9.08 -17.09 4.70
N ILE A 89 9.84 -18.17 4.94
CA ILE A 89 9.33 -19.42 5.52
C ILE A 89 8.88 -19.30 6.98
N SER A 90 9.27 -18.22 7.67
CA SER A 90 8.89 -17.96 9.07
C SER A 90 7.64 -17.10 9.19
N LEU A 91 7.17 -16.54 8.08
CA LEU A 91 5.93 -15.78 8.04
C LEU A 91 4.74 -16.75 7.91
N PRO A 92 3.62 -16.49 8.59
CA PRO A 92 2.37 -17.20 8.30
C PRO A 92 1.94 -16.95 6.86
N ASP A 93 1.07 -17.80 6.32
CA ASP A 93 0.47 -17.53 5.02
C ASP A 93 -0.34 -16.21 5.09
N PRO A 94 -0.17 -15.29 4.13
CA PRO A 94 -0.97 -14.07 4.10
C PRO A 94 -2.43 -14.40 3.81
N ASP A 95 -3.34 -13.57 4.32
CA ASP A 95 -4.77 -13.69 4.01
C ASP A 95 -5.00 -13.58 2.50
N MET A 96 -4.23 -12.70 1.86
CA MET A 96 -4.28 -12.46 0.42
C MET A 96 -2.92 -12.04 -0.13
N LEU A 97 -2.65 -12.44 -1.37
CA LEU A 97 -1.40 -12.18 -2.07
C LEU A 97 -1.69 -11.67 -3.47
N TRP A 98 -0.97 -10.63 -3.89
CA TRP A 98 -1.01 -10.10 -5.25
C TRP A 98 0.39 -9.83 -5.77
N VAL A 99 0.53 -9.99 -7.09
CA VAL A 99 1.79 -9.74 -7.77
C VAL A 99 1.54 -8.88 -8.99
N ASP A 100 2.41 -7.90 -9.17
CA ASP A 100 2.41 -7.02 -10.33
C ASP A 100 3.83 -6.87 -10.87
N TYR A 101 3.96 -6.91 -12.19
CA TYR A 101 5.24 -6.71 -12.87
C TYR A 101 5.50 -5.22 -13.04
N ILE A 102 6.73 -4.80 -12.72
CA ILE A 102 7.19 -3.42 -12.88
C ILE A 102 8.47 -3.39 -13.73
N ASP A 103 8.46 -2.61 -14.81
CA ASP A 103 9.62 -2.52 -15.73
C ASP A 103 10.88 -1.98 -15.04
N THR A 104 10.72 -1.11 -14.05
CA THR A 104 11.82 -0.52 -13.29
C THR A 104 11.39 -0.28 -11.85
N LEU A 105 12.32 -0.44 -10.91
CA LEU A 105 12.16 -0.02 -9.52
C LEU A 105 12.25 1.52 -9.41
N THR A 106 11.39 2.24 -10.13
CA THR A 106 11.24 3.70 -9.95
C THR A 106 10.53 3.95 -8.63
N GLY A 107 10.98 4.97 -7.87
CA GLY A 107 10.57 5.26 -6.48
C GLY A 107 9.09 5.60 -6.23
N SER A 108 8.21 5.26 -7.18
CA SER A 108 6.77 5.25 -7.05
C SER A 108 6.21 4.19 -8.00
N GLY A 109 5.33 3.32 -7.49
CA GLY A 109 4.56 2.34 -8.25
C GLY A 109 3.10 2.38 -7.80
N ILE A 110 2.18 2.03 -8.69
CA ILE A 110 0.76 1.94 -8.37
C ILE A 110 0.34 0.49 -8.59
N MET A 111 0.29 -0.28 -7.50
CA MET A 111 -0.31 -1.61 -7.56
C MET A 111 -1.79 -1.52 -7.30
N THR A 112 -2.53 -2.21 -8.16
CA THR A 112 -3.98 -2.26 -8.16
C THR A 112 -4.37 -3.73 -7.81
N ILE A 113 -5.10 -3.93 -6.69
CA ILE A 113 -5.74 -5.13 -6.12
C ILE A 113 -7.28 -5.03 -5.92
N SER A 114 -8.14 -5.85 -6.52
CA SER A 114 -9.61 -5.62 -6.47
C SER A 114 -10.26 -6.60 -5.51
N SER A 115 -11.30 -6.13 -4.82
CA SER A 115 -12.13 -6.96 -3.96
C SER A 115 -11.39 -7.55 -2.75
N ILE A 116 -10.88 -6.68 -1.88
CA ILE A 116 -10.40 -7.06 -0.54
C ILE A 116 -11.60 -7.18 0.42
N PRO A 117 -11.76 -8.28 1.18
CA PRO A 117 -12.78 -8.38 2.22
C PRO A 117 -12.68 -7.24 3.24
N PRO A 118 -13.80 -6.70 3.75
CA PRO A 118 -13.75 -5.63 4.74
C PRO A 118 -13.13 -6.10 6.06
N MET A 119 -11.99 -5.51 6.44
CA MET A 119 -11.21 -5.88 7.63
C MET A 119 -10.09 -4.84 7.88
N ARG A 120 -9.42 -4.93 9.03
CA ARG A 120 -8.24 -4.14 9.37
C ARG A 120 -6.98 -4.92 9.00
N TYR A 121 -6.19 -4.40 8.08
CA TYR A 121 -5.00 -5.06 7.54
C TYR A 121 -3.72 -4.27 7.82
N ARG A 122 -2.60 -4.97 7.75
CA ARG A 122 -1.30 -4.39 7.38
C ARG A 122 -0.81 -5.06 6.10
N LEU A 123 -0.04 -4.30 5.33
CA LEU A 123 0.55 -4.74 4.07
C LEU A 123 2.06 -4.90 4.24
N LEU A 124 2.58 -6.09 3.90
CA LEU A 124 3.99 -6.30 3.59
C LEU A 124 4.15 -6.25 2.07
N LEU A 125 4.84 -5.23 1.57
CA LEU A 125 5.17 -5.07 0.16
C LEU A 125 6.62 -5.47 -0.07
N GLU A 126 6.85 -6.43 -0.96
CA GLU A 126 8.17 -6.90 -1.37
C GLU A 126 8.43 -6.53 -2.83
N ALA A 127 9.67 -6.17 -3.15
CA ALA A 127 10.11 -5.99 -4.53
C ALA A 127 11.16 -7.06 -4.86
N HIS A 128 10.84 -7.94 -5.80
CA HIS A 128 11.70 -9.02 -6.24
C HIS A 128 12.38 -8.63 -7.55
N ASN A 129 13.66 -8.98 -7.67
CA ASN A 129 14.35 -8.98 -8.96
C ASN A 129 14.42 -10.43 -9.44
N VAL A 130 13.64 -10.76 -10.47
CA VAL A 130 13.55 -12.11 -11.03
C VAL A 130 14.32 -12.13 -12.34
N SER A 131 15.11 -13.17 -12.55
CA SER A 131 15.73 -13.47 -13.84
C SER A 131 15.60 -14.96 -14.15
N ASP A 132 15.77 -15.37 -15.40
CA ASP A 132 15.62 -16.75 -15.88
C ASP A 132 16.48 -17.77 -15.08
N ASP A 133 17.62 -17.32 -14.54
CA ASP A 133 18.53 -18.13 -13.72
C ASP A 133 18.25 -18.03 -12.21
N TYR A 134 17.27 -17.21 -11.81
CA TYR A 134 17.08 -16.78 -10.43
C TYR A 134 15.63 -16.46 -10.07
N ASN A 135 15.02 -17.34 -9.26
CA ASN A 135 13.81 -16.98 -8.53
C ASN A 135 14.17 -15.95 -7.46
N GLY A 136 13.88 -14.68 -7.76
CA GLY A 136 14.24 -13.54 -6.93
C GLY A 136 13.81 -13.68 -5.47
N PHE A 137 14.73 -13.39 -4.55
CA PHE A 137 14.39 -12.92 -3.20
C PHE A 137 13.85 -11.49 -3.28
N ALA A 138 13.17 -11.06 -2.24
CA ALA A 138 12.85 -9.65 -2.07
C ALA A 138 14.16 -8.88 -1.95
N ALA A 139 14.46 -7.99 -2.89
CA ALA A 139 15.59 -7.06 -2.80
C ALA A 139 15.24 -5.87 -1.86
N TYR A 140 13.96 -5.50 -1.84
CA TYR A 140 13.42 -4.46 -0.98
C TYR A 140 12.12 -4.94 -0.34
N ALA A 141 11.82 -4.44 0.86
CA ALA A 141 10.58 -4.70 1.56
C ALA A 141 10.10 -3.45 2.30
N GLY A 142 8.80 -3.36 2.51
CA GLY A 142 8.16 -2.28 3.24
C GLY A 142 6.91 -2.77 3.96
N VAL A 143 6.64 -2.21 5.12
CA VAL A 143 5.43 -2.53 5.90
C VAL A 143 4.60 -1.27 6.06
N SER A 144 3.31 -1.35 5.75
CA SER A 144 2.39 -0.24 5.93
C SER A 144 2.00 -0.04 7.41
N ASP A 145 1.50 1.15 7.72
CA ASP A 145 0.62 1.32 8.88
C ASP A 145 -0.64 0.47 8.73
N ALA A 146 -1.32 0.20 9.85
CA ALA A 146 -2.60 -0.49 9.82
C ALA A 146 -3.67 0.38 9.16
N PHE A 147 -4.46 -0.21 8.26
CA PHE A 147 -5.56 0.46 7.56
C PHE A 147 -6.81 -0.42 7.59
N THR A 148 -7.98 0.21 7.46
CA THR A 148 -9.27 -0.49 7.41
C THR A 148 -9.81 -0.44 6.00
N VAL A 149 -10.16 -1.60 5.45
CA VAL A 149 -10.90 -1.70 4.19
C VAL A 149 -12.39 -1.69 4.52
N ASN A 150 -13.09 -0.66 4.07
CA ASN A 150 -14.54 -0.56 4.21
C ASN A 150 -15.24 -1.04 2.93
N PRO A 151 -16.46 -1.64 3.04
CA PRO A 151 -17.21 -2.06 1.87
C PRO A 151 -17.55 -0.85 0.96
N GLY A 152 -17.16 -0.93 -0.31
CA GLY A 152 -17.50 0.09 -1.31
C GLY A 152 -16.68 1.38 -1.25
N GLU A 153 -15.63 1.42 -0.42
CA GLU A 153 -14.70 2.56 -0.34
C GLU A 153 -13.35 2.20 -0.97
N THR A 154 -12.72 3.19 -1.62
CA THR A 154 -11.34 3.08 -2.08
C THR A 154 -10.40 3.61 -1.01
N SER A 155 -9.43 2.79 -0.59
CA SER A 155 -8.36 3.20 0.32
C SER A 155 -7.05 3.32 -0.44
N THR A 156 -6.29 4.38 -0.15
CA THR A 156 -4.92 4.57 -0.65
C THR A 156 -3.96 4.34 0.50
N ILE A 157 -2.96 3.48 0.29
CA ILE A 157 -1.97 3.12 1.32
C ILE A 157 -0.60 3.47 0.79
N ALA A 158 0.20 4.14 1.60
CA ALA A 158 1.59 4.42 1.29
C ALA A 158 2.49 3.39 1.97
N VAL A 159 3.49 2.88 1.24
CA VAL A 159 4.51 1.97 1.79
C VAL A 159 5.89 2.41 1.30
N GLU A 160 6.83 2.55 2.23
CA GLU A 160 8.23 2.82 1.88
C GLU A 160 8.98 1.49 1.69
N LEU A 161 9.62 1.34 0.53
CA LEU A 161 10.47 0.18 0.23
C LEU A 161 11.89 0.45 0.70
N ILE A 162 12.36 -0.37 1.64
CA ILE A 162 13.70 -0.30 2.23
C ILE A 162 14.43 -1.59 1.87
N ASN A 163 15.78 -1.61 1.88
CA ASN A 163 16.55 -2.81 1.53
C ASN A 163 16.07 -4.03 2.34
N HIS A 164 16.15 -5.21 1.76
CA HIS A 164 15.92 -6.46 2.48
C HIS A 164 17.25 -7.20 2.66
N ALA A 165 17.52 -7.64 3.89
CA ALA A 165 18.70 -8.45 4.19
C ALA A 165 18.32 -9.93 4.21
N GLU A 166 19.10 -10.75 3.49
CA GLU A 166 18.99 -12.20 3.55
C GLU A 166 19.50 -12.70 4.91
N GLY A 167 18.72 -13.59 5.53
CA GLY A 167 19.14 -14.33 6.71
C GLY A 167 19.88 -15.61 6.41
#